data_AF-A0A380FJ25-F1
#
_entry.id   AF-A0A380FJ25-F1
#
_cell.length_a   1.000
_cell.length_b   1.000
_cell.length_c   1.000
_cell.angle_alpha   90.00
_cell.angle_beta   90.00
_cell.angle_gamma   90.00
#
_symmetry.space_group_name_H-M   'P 1'
#
loop_
_entity.id
_entity.type
_entity.pdbx_description
1 polymer ?
#
loop_
_entity_poly.entity_id
_entity_poly.type
_entity_poly.pdbx_seq_one_letter_code
_entity_poly.pdbx_strand_id
1 'polypeptide(L)' 'MNARIQVEHTVTEMRANRDLLQAQLYLMQHNELPFNQSEVQFDGHVIEARINAENPEKQFQPSPGKSKCITFTTRGLT' A
#
# COMPACT_ATOMS: atom_id res chain seq x y z
N MET A 1 -8.44 -13.78 9.70
CA MET A 1 -9.02 -13.17 8.48
C MET A 1 -9.36 -11.73 8.82
N ASN A 2 -8.88 -10.77 8.03
CA ASN A 2 -9.19 -9.35 8.21
C ASN A 2 -10.25 -8.96 7.18
N ALA A 3 -11.45 -8.52 7.61
CA ALA A 3 -12.58 -8.20 6.73
C ALA A 3 -12.53 -6.75 6.20
N ARG A 4 -11.33 -6.24 5.93
CA ARG A 4 -11.09 -4.87 5.45
C ARG A 4 -9.78 -4.80 4.69
N ILE A 5 -9.59 -3.76 3.90
CA ILE A 5 -8.30 -3.49 3.27
C ILE A 5 -7.20 -3.34 4.32
N GLN A 6 -6.04 -3.93 4.03
CA GLN A 6 -4.86 -3.87 4.88
C GLN A 6 -3.99 -2.69 4.48
N VAL A 7 -3.14 -2.20 5.38
CA VAL A 7 -2.30 -1.02 5.04
C VAL A 7 -1.29 -1.41 3.96
N GLU A 8 -0.72 -2.60 4.10
CA GLU A 8 0.29 -3.22 3.23
C GLU A 8 -0.24 -3.71 1.86
N HIS A 9 -1.47 -3.36 1.49
CA HIS A 9 -2.05 -3.76 0.20
C HIS A 9 -1.24 -3.25 -0.99
N THR A 10 -0.53 -2.12 -0.85
CA THR A 10 0.26 -1.51 -1.92
C THR A 10 1.34 -2.43 -2.48
N VAL A 11 1.89 -3.33 -1.64
CA VAL A 11 2.85 -4.36 -2.08
C VAL A 11 2.20 -5.31 -3.08
N THR A 12 0.98 -5.77 -2.78
CA THR A 12 0.21 -6.66 -3.64
C THR A 12 -0.19 -5.94 -4.93
N GLU A 13 -0.63 -4.69 -4.83
CA GLU A 13 -1.05 -3.90 -5.99
C GLU A 13 0.09 -3.68 -6.98
N MET A 14 1.26 -3.25 -6.50
CA MET A 14 2.43 -3.06 -7.34
C MET A 14 2.93 -4.37 -7.94
N ARG A 15 2.89 -5.47 -7.18
CA ARG A 15 3.38 -6.77 -7.65
C ARG A 15 2.44 -7.43 -8.66
N ALA A 16 1.13 -7.27 -8.49
CA ALA A 16 0.11 -7.84 -9.36
C ALA A 16 -0.31 -6.89 -10.50
N ASN A 17 0.13 -5.62 -10.44
CA ASN A 17 -0.33 -4.53 -11.29
C ASN A 17 -1.87 -4.41 -11.31
N ARG A 18 -2.49 -4.39 -10.13
CA ARG A 18 -3.95 -4.30 -9.94
C ARG A 18 -4.27 -3.38 -8.78
N ASP A 19 -5.28 -2.53 -8.93
CA ASP A 19 -5.79 -1.66 -7.87
C ASP A 19 -6.91 -2.40 -7.10
N LEU A 20 -6.64 -2.73 -5.84
CA LEU A 20 -7.56 -3.46 -4.98
C LEU A 20 -8.69 -2.56 -4.46
N LEU A 21 -8.44 -1.26 -4.29
CA LEU A 21 -9.48 -0.33 -3.87
C LEU A 21 -10.51 -0.12 -4.99
N GLN A 22 -10.03 0.06 -6.23
CA GLN A 22 -10.88 0.11 -7.41
C GLN A 22 -11.67 -1.19 -7.58
N ALA A 23 -11.03 -2.35 -7.39
CA ALA A 23 -11.71 -3.65 -7.47
C ALA A 23 -12.80 -3.81 -6.40
N GLN A 24 -12.58 -3.31 -5.18
CA GLN A 24 -13.61 -3.30 -4.12
C GLN A 24 -14.82 -2.45 -4.53
N LEU A 25 -14.60 -1.25 -5.06
CA LEU A 25 -15.67 -0.38 -5.53
C LEU A 25 -16.42 -1.00 -6.72
N TYR A 26 -15.69 -1.59 -7.67
CA TYR A 26 -16.27 -2.28 -8.83
C TYR A 26 -17.15 -3.45 -8.39
N LEU A 27 -16.67 -4.28 -7.46
CA LEU A 27 -17.44 -5.39 -6.89
C LEU A 27 -18.72 -4.91 -6.20
N MET A 28 -18.66 -3.81 -5.46
CA MET A 28 -19.86 -3.25 -4.80
C MET A 28 -20.92 -2.78 -5.80
N GLN A 29 -20.50 -2.25 -6.96
CA GLN A 29 -21.40 -1.73 -7.98
C GLN A 29 -21.94 -2.81 -8.91
N HIS A 30 -21.11 -3.78 -9.29
CA HIS A 30 -21.40 -4.75 -10.34
C HIS A 30 -21.60 -6.18 -9.82
N ASN A 31 -21.33 -6.44 -8.55
CA ASN A 31 -21.41 -7.75 -7.91
C ASN A 31 -20.56 -8.83 -8.61
N GLU A 32 -19.48 -8.41 -9.27
CA GLU A 32 -18.47 -9.25 -9.92
C GLU A 32 -17.08 -8.61 -9.79
N LEU A 33 -16.01 -9.39 -9.98
CA LEU A 33 -14.64 -8.86 -10.01
C LEU A 33 -14.30 -8.33 -11.41
N PRO A 34 -13.50 -7.26 -11.52
CA PRO A 34 -13.10 -6.69 -12.81
C PRO A 34 -11.99 -7.49 -13.53
N PHE A 35 -11.68 -8.71 -13.05
CA PHE A 35 -10.66 -9.59 -13.61
C PHE A 35 -10.87 -11.04 -13.15
N ASN A 36 -10.32 -11.97 -13.93
CA ASN A 36 -10.28 -13.39 -13.62
C ASN A 36 -8.93 -13.81 -13.02
N GLN A 37 -8.90 -14.98 -12.39
CA GLN A 37 -7.67 -15.52 -11.75
C GLN A 37 -6.49 -15.67 -12.73
N SER A 38 -6.75 -15.99 -14.01
CA SER A 38 -5.71 -16.13 -15.04
C SER A 38 -5.03 -14.81 -15.40
N GLU A 39 -5.68 -13.68 -15.12
CA GLU A 39 -5.17 -12.34 -15.41
C GLU A 39 -4.31 -11.76 -14.27
N VAL A 40 -4.26 -12.44 -13.13
CA VAL A 40 -3.40 -12.07 -11.99
C VAL A 40 -2.02 -12.67 -12.22
N GLN A 41 -1.09 -11.83 -12.67
CA GLN A 41 0.31 -12.18 -12.89
C GLN A 41 1.17 -11.40 -11.90
N PHE A 42 2.20 -12.03 -11.34
CA PHE A 42 3.11 -11.38 -10.40
C PHE A 42 4.44 -11.10 -11.08
N ASP A 43 4.89 -9.85 -11.06
CA ASP A 43 6.21 -9.46 -11.57
C ASP A 43 7.12 -8.94 -10.43
N GLY A 44 8.37 -9.38 -10.47
CA GLY A 44 9.42 -8.97 -9.54
C GLY A 44 9.09 -9.13 -8.04
N HIS A 45 9.74 -8.26 -7.26
CA HIS A 45 9.61 -8.16 -5.81
C HIS A 45 9.39 -6.70 -5.41
N VAL A 46 8.45 -6.52 -4.49
CA VAL A 46 8.07 -5.20 -3.97
C VAL A 46 8.27 -5.21 -2.46
N ILE A 47 8.79 -4.10 -1.92
CA ILE A 47 8.98 -3.88 -0.49
C ILE A 47 8.26 -2.59 -0.11
N GLU A 48 7.48 -2.64 0.96
CA GLU A 48 6.90 -1.47 1.61
C GLU A 48 7.62 -1.22 2.94
N ALA A 49 7.93 0.04 3.21
CA ALA A 49 8.46 0.49 4.49
C ALA A 49 7.55 1.59 5.06
N ARG A 50 7.34 1.56 6.37
CA ARG A 50 6.54 2.55 7.09
C ARG A 50 7.48 3.50 7.83
N ILE A 51 7.37 4.78 7.52
CA ILE A 51 8.10 5.82 8.24
C ILE A 51 7.21 6.33 9.37
N ASN A 52 7.54 5.94 10.60
CA ASN A 52 6.80 6.33 11.80
C ASN A 52 7.53 7.44 12.55
N ALA A 53 6.78 8.29 13.24
CA ALA A 53 7.33 9.25 14.20
C ALA A 53 7.69 8.55 15.52
N GLU A 54 8.67 7.65 15.47
CA GLU A 54 9.15 6.84 16.61
C GLU A 54 10.67 7.01 16.75
N ASN A 55 11.19 6.96 17.99
CA ASN A 55 12.62 7.10 18.27
C ASN A 55 13.28 5.74 18.56
N PRO A 56 14.10 5.19 17.66
CA PRO A 56 14.74 3.87 17.85
C PRO A 56 15.67 3.81 19.07
N GLU A 57 16.44 4.88 19.33
CA GLU A 57 17.36 4.98 20.47
C GLU A 57 16.63 5.00 21.83
N LYS A 58 15.32 5.29 21.81
CA LYS A 58 14.44 5.30 22.98
C LYS A 58 13.38 4.20 22.91
N GLN A 59 13.75 3.00 22.47
CA GLN A 59 12.86 1.84 22.41
C GLN A 59 11.58 2.10 21.60
N PHE A 60 11.70 2.82 20.46
CA PHE A 60 10.58 3.17 19.57
C PHE A 60 9.46 3.97 20.24
N GLN A 61 9.77 4.75 21.28
CA GLN A 61 8.79 5.67 21.86
C GLN A 61 8.25 6.64 20.80
N PRO A 62 6.93 6.96 20.81
CA PRO A 62 6.37 7.98 19.94
C PRO A 62 7.08 9.33 20.13
N SER A 63 7.33 10.03 19.02
CA SER A 63 8.04 11.31 18.97
C SER A 63 7.12 12.42 18.45
N PRO A 64 6.17 12.92 19.27
CA PRO A 64 5.26 13.99 18.87
C PRO A 64 6.01 15.33 18.69
N GLY A 65 5.52 16.16 17.78
CA GLY A 65 6.10 17.48 17.52
C GLY A 65 5.76 17.97 16.12
N LYS A 66 6.13 19.23 15.82
CA LYS A 66 5.93 19.80 14.48
C LYS A 66 7.10 19.42 13.57
N SER A 67 6.80 18.75 12.45
CA SER A 67 7.77 18.52 11.37
C SER A 67 8.18 19.86 10.76
N LYS A 68 9.48 20.18 10.79
CA LYS A 68 10.00 21.43 10.22
C LYS A 68 10.07 21.41 8.70
N CYS A 69 10.44 20.27 8.12
CA CYS A 69 10.55 20.05 6.69
C CYS A 69 10.32 18.57 6.40
N ILE A 70 9.63 18.26 5.31
CA ILE A 70 9.46 16.91 4.79
C ILE A 70 9.79 16.98 3.30
N THR A 71 10.71 16.14 2.84
CA THR A 71 11.08 16.05 1.43
C THR A 71 10.86 14.61 0.99
N PHE A 72 10.08 14.44 -0.09
CA PHE A 72 9.86 13.14 -0.70
C PHE A 72 10.73 13.03 -1.95
N THR A 73 11.38 11.88 -2.12
CA THR A 73 12.04 11.57 -3.38
C THR A 73 11.00 10.99 -4.31
N THR A 74 10.71 11.66 -5.42
CA THR A 74 9.93 11.05 -6.50
C THR A 74 10.91 10.48 -7.51
N ARG A 75 10.81 9.17 -7.76
CA ARG A 75 11.26 8.63 -9.04
C ARG A 75 10.15 8.99 -10.03
N GLY A 76 10.47 9.69 -11.11
CA GLY A 76 9.47 10.05 -12.13
C GLY A 76 8.68 8.81 -12.53
N LEU A 77 7.37 8.86 -12.31
CA LEU A 77 6.44 7.87 -12.85
C LEU A 77 6.39 8.14 -14.37
N THR A 78 7.16 7.39 -15.15
CA THR A 78 6.83 7.14 -16.57
C THR A 78 5.81 6.04 -16.66
#